data_AF-A0A9D4TVW6-F1
#
_entry.id   AF-A0A9D4TVW6-F1
#
_cell.length_a   1.000
_cell.length_b   1.000
_cell.length_c   1.000
_cell.angle_alpha   90.00
_cell.angle_beta   90.00
_cell.angle_gamma   90.00
#
_symmetry.space_group_name_H-M   'P 1'
#
loop_
_entity.id
_entity.type
_entity.pdbx_description
1 polymer ?
#
loop_
_entity_poly.entity_id
_entity_poly.type
_entity_poly.pdbx_seq_one_letter_code
_entity_poly.pdbx_strand_id
1 'polypeptide(L)'
;MAPAASLSAAACTNRLQSRAAARSRGHTTRCAANPYQPLAASLKAAGAAAAGMAAALVLVVQPASADLNKYEAAAGGEFNIGTARQYGEADVKGQDFSNQDLQRSNFTAADARDASFKNSKLQASYFMKSVLARANMENADLSDALMDRSVIVDANLRNAILQRAILTRSDLSRADIYGADFTNALVDKTQQMAMCKYADGVNTVTGVDTRKSLACGSSRRFKAAAPSDPEGPQVSESEKAAFNASTAVYRQ
;
A
#
# COMPACT_ATOMS: atom_id res chain seq x y z
N MET A 1 13.03 49.26 -30.25
CA MET A 1 12.03 49.01 -31.31
C MET A 1 11.25 47.77 -30.89
N ALA A 2 10.02 47.95 -30.41
CA ALA A 2 9.10 46.91 -29.93
C ALA A 2 8.36 46.23 -31.11
N PRO A 3 7.39 45.30 -30.92
CA PRO A 3 6.87 44.66 -29.69
C PRO A 3 6.82 43.10 -29.78
N ALA A 4 6.74 42.28 -28.72
CA ALA A 4 5.74 42.08 -27.65
C ALA A 4 4.33 41.69 -28.15
N ALA A 5 3.98 40.40 -28.01
CA ALA A 5 2.61 39.90 -28.17
C ALA A 5 2.22 39.02 -26.97
N SER A 6 1.21 39.48 -26.25
CA SER A 6 0.54 38.89 -25.09
C SER A 6 -0.86 38.40 -25.48
N LEU A 7 -1.27 37.21 -25.06
CA LEU A 7 -2.66 36.70 -25.10
C LEU A 7 -2.90 35.95 -23.77
N SER A 8 -3.40 36.61 -22.73
CA SER A 8 -4.81 36.93 -22.39
C SER A 8 -5.59 35.73 -21.86
N ALA A 9 -5.76 35.73 -20.54
CA ALA A 9 -6.64 34.86 -19.76
C ALA A 9 -8.10 35.32 -19.95
N ALA A 10 -8.97 34.41 -20.38
CA ALA A 10 -10.41 34.66 -20.42
C ALA A 10 -11.00 34.37 -19.03
N ALA A 11 -11.22 35.45 -18.27
CA ALA A 11 -12.09 35.47 -17.10
C ALA A 11 -13.55 35.33 -17.53
N CYS A 12 -14.28 34.39 -16.92
CA CYS A 12 -15.73 34.26 -17.10
C CYS A 12 -16.43 35.13 -16.05
N THR A 13 -17.04 36.23 -16.49
CA THR A 13 -17.83 37.13 -15.64
C THR A 13 -19.25 36.59 -15.46
N ASN A 14 -19.66 36.43 -14.20
CA ASN A 14 -21.02 36.07 -13.82
C ASN A 14 -21.88 37.34 -13.78
N ARG A 15 -22.96 37.41 -14.57
CA ARG A 15 -23.97 38.47 -14.48
C ARG A 15 -25.28 37.86 -13.98
N LEU A 16 -25.60 38.15 -12.71
CA LEU A 16 -26.90 37.90 -12.09
C LEU A 16 -27.97 38.77 -12.78
N GLN A 17 -29.05 38.14 -13.25
CA GLN A 17 -30.33 38.82 -13.41
C GLN A 17 -31.46 37.98 -12.83
N SER A 18 -32.28 38.67 -12.06
CA SER A 18 -33.47 38.25 -11.34
C SER A 18 -34.67 38.06 -12.26
N ARG A 19 -35.49 37.03 -12.01
CA ARG A 19 -36.97 37.10 -11.93
C ARG A 19 -37.61 35.71 -11.75
N ALA A 20 -38.85 35.78 -11.27
CA ALA A 20 -39.63 34.77 -10.59
C ALA A 20 -40.13 33.56 -11.42
N ALA A 21 -40.32 32.47 -10.66
CA ALA A 21 -41.12 31.27 -10.82
C ALA A 21 -42.10 31.12 -12.01
N ALA A 22 -41.99 30.00 -12.75
CA ALA A 22 -43.09 29.04 -12.99
C ALA A 22 -42.61 27.74 -13.67
N ARG A 23 -42.90 26.61 -13.00
CA ARG A 23 -43.17 25.24 -13.47
C ARG A 23 -42.59 24.72 -14.82
N SER A 24 -41.81 23.64 -14.65
CA SER A 24 -42.00 22.30 -15.26
C SER A 24 -40.89 21.78 -16.20
N ARG A 25 -40.56 20.51 -15.92
CA ARG A 25 -39.84 19.50 -16.72
C ARG A 25 -38.32 19.66 -16.80
N GLY A 26 -37.64 18.68 -16.21
CA GLY A 26 -36.20 18.52 -16.24
C GLY A 26 -35.69 18.43 -17.68
N HIS A 27 -34.75 19.32 -17.99
CA HIS A 27 -33.86 19.17 -19.12
C HIS A 27 -32.46 18.97 -18.56
N THR A 28 -31.95 17.77 -18.77
CA THR A 28 -30.54 17.41 -18.62
C THR A 28 -29.73 18.26 -19.59
N THR A 29 -29.02 19.26 -19.08
CA THR A 29 -27.95 19.93 -19.83
C THR A 29 -26.77 18.98 -19.94
N ARG A 30 -26.75 18.18 -21.01
CA ARG A 30 -25.55 17.52 -21.51
C ARG A 30 -24.64 18.61 -22.08
N CYS A 31 -23.50 18.87 -21.42
CA CYS A 31 -22.38 19.52 -22.09
C CYS A 31 -21.86 18.54 -23.16
N ALA A 32 -22.16 18.84 -24.42
CA ALA A 32 -21.67 18.08 -25.56
C ALA A 32 -20.15 18.21 -25.63
N ALA A 33 -19.47 17.06 -25.65
CA ALA A 33 -18.06 16.95 -25.95
C ALA A 33 -17.77 17.50 -27.36
N ASN A 34 -16.69 18.26 -27.43
CA ASN A 34 -16.12 18.82 -28.65
C ASN A 34 -15.78 17.69 -29.66
N PRO A 35 -16.29 17.71 -30.89
CA PRO A 35 -15.93 16.69 -31.87
C PRO A 35 -14.52 16.96 -32.42
N TYR A 36 -13.57 16.11 -32.05
CA TYR A 36 -12.30 15.99 -32.77
C TYR A 36 -12.58 15.58 -34.21
N GLN A 37 -12.32 16.49 -35.16
CA GLN A 37 -12.24 16.16 -36.59
C GLN A 37 -10.91 15.45 -36.86
N PRO A 38 -10.88 14.26 -37.47
CA PRO A 38 -9.64 13.69 -37.96
C PRO A 38 -9.27 14.31 -39.32
N LEU A 39 -8.01 14.71 -39.45
CA LEU A 39 -7.37 15.13 -40.69
C LEU A 39 -7.40 13.98 -41.71
N ALA A 40 -8.20 14.14 -42.76
CA ALA A 40 -8.17 13.27 -43.93
C ALA A 40 -6.94 13.62 -44.79
N ALA A 41 -5.88 12.81 -44.70
CA ALA A 41 -4.78 12.82 -45.65
C ALA A 41 -5.26 12.16 -46.96
N SER A 42 -5.15 12.89 -48.07
CA SER A 42 -5.55 12.46 -49.40
C SER A 42 -4.48 11.55 -50.01
N LEU A 43 -4.75 10.25 -50.11
CA LEU A 43 -3.97 9.33 -50.95
C LEU A 43 -4.44 9.43 -52.41
N LYS A 44 -3.58 9.97 -53.28
CA LYS A 44 -3.72 9.80 -54.74
C LYS A 44 -3.30 8.38 -55.10
N ALA A 45 -4.24 7.61 -55.66
CA ALA A 45 -3.96 6.32 -56.28
C ALA A 45 -3.26 6.51 -57.63
N ALA A 46 -2.11 5.86 -57.81
CA ALA A 46 -1.52 5.64 -59.13
C ALA A 46 -0.80 4.28 -59.14
N GLY A 47 -1.21 3.40 -60.06
CA GLY A 47 -0.37 2.40 -60.72
C GLY A 47 0.02 1.15 -59.93
N ALA A 48 -0.54 0.00 -60.31
CA ALA A 48 -0.13 -1.32 -59.88
C ALA A 48 1.27 -1.72 -60.41
N ALA A 49 2.08 -2.34 -59.56
CA ALA A 49 3.08 -3.35 -59.94
C ALA A 49 3.41 -4.23 -58.72
N ALA A 50 3.30 -5.55 -58.89
CA ALA A 50 3.48 -6.56 -57.84
C ALA A 50 4.97 -6.88 -57.59
N ALA A 51 5.38 -6.92 -56.32
CA ALA A 51 6.48 -7.75 -55.82
C ALA A 51 6.38 -7.82 -54.28
N GLY A 52 6.40 -9.02 -53.72
CA GLY A 52 5.99 -9.31 -52.35
C GLY A 52 6.85 -8.66 -51.25
N MET A 53 6.20 -8.19 -50.20
CA MET A 53 6.81 -7.99 -48.89
C MET A 53 6.15 -8.93 -47.89
N ALA A 54 6.94 -9.84 -47.34
CA ALA A 54 6.58 -10.57 -46.14
C ALA A 54 6.38 -9.54 -45.02
N ALA A 55 5.13 -9.26 -44.66
CA ALA A 55 4.81 -8.49 -43.47
C ALA A 55 5.14 -9.37 -42.26
N ALA A 56 6.38 -9.28 -41.77
CA ALA A 56 6.72 -9.78 -40.45
C ALA A 56 5.93 -8.96 -39.42
N LEU A 57 4.80 -9.50 -38.97
CA LEU A 57 4.00 -8.95 -37.90
C LEU A 57 4.82 -9.09 -36.61
N VAL A 58 5.68 -8.11 -36.32
CA VAL A 58 6.33 -8.01 -35.02
C VAL A 58 5.23 -7.69 -34.02
N LEU A 59 4.71 -8.72 -33.36
CA LEU A 59 3.92 -8.57 -32.15
C LEU A 59 4.83 -7.96 -31.10
N VAL A 60 4.87 -6.62 -31.07
CA VAL A 60 5.42 -5.91 -29.92
C VAL A 60 4.48 -6.23 -28.76
N VAL A 61 4.86 -7.23 -27.98
CA VAL A 61 4.30 -7.46 -26.65
C VAL A 61 4.75 -6.25 -25.84
N GLN A 62 3.95 -5.18 -25.83
CA GLN A 62 4.14 -4.15 -24.83
C GLN A 62 3.89 -4.81 -23.48
N PRO A 63 4.84 -4.79 -22.53
CA PRO A 63 4.52 -5.18 -21.18
C PRO A 63 3.45 -4.19 -20.71
N ALA A 64 2.29 -4.72 -20.30
CA ALA A 64 1.25 -3.97 -19.62
C ALA A 64 1.80 -3.51 -18.27
N SER A 65 2.68 -2.51 -18.31
CA SER A 65 3.08 -1.75 -17.15
C SER A 65 1.87 -0.90 -16.84
N ALA A 66 1.16 -1.25 -15.77
CA ALA A 66 0.10 -0.40 -15.26
C ALA A 66 0.74 0.94 -14.90
N ASP A 67 0.61 1.93 -15.80
CA ASP A 67 0.92 3.32 -15.49
C ASP A 67 0.02 3.69 -14.30
N LEU A 68 0.63 3.73 -13.11
CA LEU A 68 0.01 4.27 -11.90
C LEU A 68 -0.67 5.59 -12.27
N ASN A 69 -1.88 5.82 -11.75
CA ASN A 69 -2.62 7.06 -11.95
C ASN A 69 -1.74 8.26 -11.57
N LYS A 70 -1.06 8.82 -12.57
CA LYS A 70 -0.09 9.92 -12.43
C LYS A 70 -0.70 11.20 -11.85
N TYR A 71 -2.02 11.22 -11.72
CA TYR A 71 -2.80 12.33 -11.18
C TYR A 71 -3.05 12.22 -9.67
N GLU A 72 -2.89 11.05 -9.05
CA GLU A 72 -3.11 10.85 -7.59
C GLU A 72 -1.80 10.64 -6.81
N ALA A 73 -0.74 10.16 -7.45
CA ALA A 73 0.55 9.90 -6.77
C ALA A 73 1.31 11.16 -6.32
N ALA A 74 0.98 12.32 -6.89
CA ALA A 74 1.65 13.60 -6.63
C ALA A 74 0.82 14.57 -5.78
N ALA A 75 -0.43 14.25 -5.46
CA ALA A 75 -1.22 15.04 -4.52
C ALA A 75 -0.81 14.62 -3.11
N GLY A 76 -0.11 15.50 -2.38
CA GLY A 76 -0.03 15.40 -0.92
C GLY A 76 -1.45 15.22 -0.37
N GLY A 77 -1.60 14.49 0.74
CA GLY A 77 -2.93 14.15 1.25
C GLY A 77 -3.85 15.34 1.44
N GLU A 78 -5.14 15.09 1.55
CA GLU A 78 -6.26 16.06 1.52
C GLU A 78 -6.11 17.30 2.43
N PHE A 79 -5.09 17.34 3.30
CA PHE A 79 -4.75 18.45 4.18
C PHE A 79 -3.23 18.81 4.23
N ASN A 80 -2.42 18.43 3.23
CA ASN A 80 -0.94 18.48 3.26
C ASN A 80 -0.31 17.70 4.44
N ILE A 81 -1.04 16.72 4.99
CA ILE A 81 -0.57 15.85 6.07
C ILE A 81 -0.42 14.44 5.49
N GLY A 82 0.82 14.01 5.26
CA GLY A 82 1.14 12.74 4.63
C GLY A 82 1.03 12.76 3.11
N THR A 83 1.43 11.66 2.47
CA THR A 83 1.48 11.59 1.01
C THR A 83 0.18 11.08 0.38
N ALA A 84 -0.74 10.50 1.16
CA ALA A 84 -2.05 9.94 0.72
C ALA A 84 -2.03 9.21 -0.63
N ARG A 85 -0.89 8.57 -0.95
CA ARG A 85 -0.70 7.88 -2.21
C ARG A 85 -1.69 6.74 -2.32
N GLN A 86 -2.24 6.55 -3.52
CA GLN A 86 -3.21 5.51 -3.82
C GLN A 86 -2.53 4.36 -4.57
N TYR A 87 -2.54 3.19 -3.94
CA TYR A 87 -2.09 1.89 -4.45
C TYR A 87 -3.18 0.83 -4.26
N GLY A 88 -4.43 1.24 -4.00
CA GLY A 88 -5.54 0.31 -3.83
C GLY A 88 -5.70 -0.58 -5.07
N GLU A 89 -5.83 -1.88 -4.85
CA GLU A 89 -5.93 -2.92 -5.90
C GLU A 89 -4.73 -3.00 -6.85
N ALA A 90 -3.64 -2.27 -6.58
CA ALA A 90 -2.47 -2.23 -7.44
C ALA A 90 -1.61 -3.49 -7.30
N ASP A 91 -0.95 -3.89 -8.40
CA ASP A 91 0.15 -4.85 -8.37
C ASP A 91 1.46 -4.09 -8.13
N VAL A 92 1.97 -4.17 -6.90
CA VAL A 92 3.22 -3.53 -6.46
C VAL A 92 4.23 -4.56 -5.97
N LYS A 93 4.17 -5.79 -6.53
CA LYS A 93 5.10 -6.86 -6.18
C LYS A 93 6.55 -6.48 -6.38
N GLY A 94 7.39 -6.82 -5.41
CA GLY A 94 8.83 -6.57 -5.47
C GLY A 94 9.23 -5.10 -5.56
N GLN A 95 8.28 -4.16 -5.43
CA GLN A 95 8.58 -2.74 -5.52
C GLN A 95 9.30 -2.26 -4.27
N ASP A 96 10.19 -1.28 -4.46
CA ASP A 96 10.95 -0.67 -3.39
C ASP A 96 10.30 0.66 -2.93
N PHE A 97 9.72 0.59 -1.74
CA PHE A 97 9.15 1.69 -0.96
C PHE A 97 10.02 2.07 0.24
N SER A 98 11.27 1.61 0.29
CA SER A 98 12.15 1.82 1.44
C SER A 98 12.43 3.31 1.67
N ASN A 99 12.45 3.71 2.94
CA ASN A 99 12.71 5.10 3.39
C ASN A 99 11.70 6.14 2.89
N GLN A 100 10.56 5.73 2.32
CA GLN A 100 9.56 6.67 1.83
C GLN A 100 8.63 7.17 2.94
N ASP A 101 8.12 8.39 2.75
CA ASP A 101 6.96 8.88 3.49
C ASP A 101 5.67 8.40 2.81
N LEU A 102 5.00 7.45 3.44
CA LEU A 102 3.78 6.79 2.99
C LEU A 102 2.67 6.92 4.04
N GLN A 103 2.75 7.95 4.88
CA GLN A 103 1.71 8.25 5.86
C GLN A 103 0.37 8.40 5.16
N ARG A 104 -0.65 7.69 5.68
CA ARG A 104 -2.03 7.72 5.19
C ARG A 104 -2.21 7.24 3.75
N SER A 105 -1.22 6.55 3.20
CA SER A 105 -1.34 5.90 1.90
C SER A 105 -2.33 4.74 1.94
N ASN A 106 -2.88 4.41 0.78
CA ASN A 106 -3.89 3.38 0.62
C ASN A 106 -3.32 2.24 -0.23
N PHE A 107 -3.12 1.08 0.38
CA PHE A 107 -2.76 -0.21 -0.22
C PHE A 107 -3.89 -1.24 -0.08
N THR A 108 -5.15 -0.79 0.06
CA THR A 108 -6.30 -1.67 0.21
C THR A 108 -6.39 -2.64 -0.96
N ALA A 109 -6.46 -3.94 -0.69
CA ALA A 109 -6.47 -5.01 -1.68
C ALA A 109 -5.27 -5.02 -2.66
N ALA A 110 -4.18 -4.31 -2.35
CA ALA A 110 -2.97 -4.34 -3.16
C ALA A 110 -2.26 -5.70 -3.08
N ASP A 111 -1.59 -6.09 -4.17
CA ASP A 111 -0.66 -7.21 -4.19
C ASP A 111 0.77 -6.68 -4.04
N ALA A 112 1.28 -6.75 -2.82
CA ALA A 112 2.57 -6.21 -2.41
C ALA A 112 3.52 -7.33 -1.93
N ARG A 113 3.40 -8.52 -2.53
CA ARG A 113 4.32 -9.64 -2.27
C ARG A 113 5.74 -9.24 -2.60
N ASP A 114 6.69 -9.61 -1.74
CA ASP A 114 8.11 -9.31 -1.91
C ASP A 114 8.47 -7.81 -1.96
N ALA A 115 7.52 -6.90 -1.72
CA ALA A 115 7.77 -5.46 -1.70
C ALA A 115 8.59 -5.05 -0.46
N SER A 116 9.40 -4.00 -0.59
CA SER A 116 10.18 -3.46 0.53
C SER A 116 9.62 -2.14 1.02
N PHE A 117 9.20 -2.12 2.27
CA PHE A 117 8.78 -0.95 3.06
C PHE A 117 9.81 -0.62 4.16
N LYS A 118 11.06 -1.10 4.02
CA LYS A 118 12.09 -0.93 5.05
C LYS A 118 12.30 0.53 5.43
N ASN A 119 12.34 0.83 6.72
CA ASN A 119 12.48 2.18 7.29
C ASN A 119 11.43 3.20 6.81
N SER A 120 10.32 2.77 6.22
CA SER A 120 9.29 3.68 5.72
C SER A 120 8.37 4.19 6.83
N LYS A 121 7.76 5.35 6.58
CA LYS A 121 6.73 5.95 7.45
C LYS A 121 5.36 5.56 6.91
N LEU A 122 4.66 4.67 7.59
CA LEU A 122 3.37 4.10 7.18
C LEU A 122 2.26 4.40 8.19
N GLN A 123 2.42 5.46 8.99
CA GLN A 123 1.46 5.80 10.03
C GLN A 123 0.08 6.06 9.42
N ALA A 124 -0.95 5.47 10.03
CA ALA A 124 -2.34 5.56 9.58
C ALA A 124 -2.57 5.15 8.12
N SER A 125 -1.73 4.27 7.56
CA SER A 125 -1.93 3.69 6.23
C SER A 125 -2.99 2.59 6.21
N TYR A 126 -3.53 2.32 5.03
CA TYR A 126 -4.57 1.30 4.83
C TYR A 126 -4.00 0.12 4.04
N PHE A 127 -3.94 -1.06 4.66
CA PHE A 127 -3.50 -2.33 4.06
C PHE A 127 -4.62 -3.39 4.10
N MET A 128 -5.87 -2.95 4.21
CA MET A 128 -7.04 -3.82 4.35
C MET A 128 -7.13 -4.79 3.16
N LYS A 129 -7.24 -6.10 3.42
CA LYS A 129 -7.27 -7.17 2.41
C LYS A 129 -6.06 -7.26 1.47
N SER A 130 -4.94 -6.61 1.80
CA SER A 130 -3.73 -6.66 0.98
C SER A 130 -2.99 -7.99 1.11
N VAL A 131 -2.18 -8.32 0.10
CA VAL A 131 -1.27 -9.45 0.12
C VAL A 131 0.15 -8.93 0.30
N LEU A 132 0.69 -9.07 1.49
CA LEU A 132 2.02 -8.63 1.93
C LEU A 132 2.92 -9.84 2.22
N ALA A 133 2.65 -10.98 1.56
CA ALA A 133 3.40 -12.19 1.80
C ALA A 133 4.86 -11.94 1.44
N ARG A 134 5.74 -12.20 2.41
CA ARG A 134 7.16 -11.93 2.31
C ARG A 134 7.49 -10.45 2.02
N ALA A 135 6.69 -9.49 2.49
CA ALA A 135 7.08 -8.09 2.41
C ALA A 135 8.19 -7.78 3.42
N ASN A 136 9.11 -6.87 3.09
CA ASN A 136 10.11 -6.38 4.03
C ASN A 136 9.63 -5.08 4.70
N MET A 137 9.23 -5.15 5.97
CA MET A 137 8.77 -4.01 6.77
C MET A 137 9.72 -3.72 7.95
N GLU A 138 10.99 -4.09 7.82
CA GLU A 138 12.01 -3.86 8.85
C GLU A 138 12.08 -2.37 9.22
N ASN A 139 12.02 -2.06 10.52
CA ASN A 139 12.00 -0.71 11.09
C ASN A 139 10.89 0.22 10.54
N ALA A 140 9.85 -0.32 9.89
CA ALA A 140 8.74 0.51 9.39
C ALA A 140 7.86 1.00 10.55
N ASP A 141 7.37 2.23 10.45
CA ASP A 141 6.39 2.77 11.40
C ASP A 141 4.97 2.61 10.86
N LEU A 142 4.29 1.57 11.33
CA LEU A 142 2.90 1.19 11.03
C LEU A 142 1.92 1.63 12.13
N SER A 143 2.29 2.63 12.94
CA SER A 143 1.41 3.13 14.00
C SER A 143 0.05 3.54 13.42
N ASP A 144 -1.04 3.12 14.08
CA ASP A 144 -2.42 3.37 13.63
C ASP A 144 -2.79 2.79 12.25
N ALA A 145 -1.99 1.88 11.68
CA ALA A 145 -2.30 1.28 10.39
C ALA A 145 -3.51 0.34 10.45
N LEU A 146 -4.34 0.36 9.40
CA LEU A 146 -5.47 -0.55 9.22
C LEU A 146 -5.08 -1.70 8.31
N MET A 147 -4.81 -2.86 8.89
CA MET A 147 -4.32 -4.04 8.18
C MET A 147 -5.33 -5.20 8.23
N ASP A 148 -6.64 -4.93 8.37
CA ASP A 148 -7.65 -5.98 8.51
C ASP A 148 -7.66 -6.97 7.34
N ARG A 149 -7.76 -8.27 7.63
CA ARG A 149 -7.79 -9.35 6.63
C ARG A 149 -6.59 -9.35 5.66
N SER A 150 -5.44 -8.83 6.09
CA SER A 150 -4.23 -8.86 5.28
C SER A 150 -3.50 -10.20 5.40
N VAL A 151 -2.74 -10.55 4.36
CA VAL A 151 -1.88 -11.74 4.35
C VAL A 151 -0.44 -11.29 4.52
N ILE A 152 0.12 -11.41 5.72
CA ILE A 152 1.46 -10.95 6.12
C ILE A 152 2.38 -12.18 6.39
N VAL A 153 2.13 -13.28 5.67
CA VAL A 153 2.85 -14.54 5.85
C VAL A 153 4.31 -14.38 5.44
N ASP A 154 5.24 -14.90 6.24
CA ASP A 154 6.70 -14.82 6.00
C ASP A 154 7.27 -13.39 5.86
N ALA A 155 6.54 -12.36 6.27
CA ALA A 155 7.02 -10.98 6.20
C ALA A 155 8.10 -10.69 7.25
N ASN A 156 9.00 -9.76 6.93
CA ASN A 156 9.98 -9.25 7.88
C ASN A 156 9.39 -8.02 8.61
N LEU A 157 9.01 -8.17 9.88
CA LEU A 157 8.50 -7.11 10.76
C LEU A 157 9.52 -6.74 11.84
N ARG A 158 10.80 -7.07 11.66
CA ARG A 158 11.83 -6.80 12.67
C ARG A 158 11.88 -5.32 13.01
N ASN A 159 11.83 -5.00 14.31
CA ASN A 159 11.78 -3.63 14.83
C ASN A 159 10.65 -2.75 14.27
N ALA A 160 9.65 -3.32 13.59
CA ALA A 160 8.50 -2.55 13.11
C ALA A 160 7.67 -2.03 14.29
N ILE A 161 7.10 -0.84 14.14
CA ILE A 161 6.25 -0.21 15.16
C ILE A 161 4.80 -0.39 14.71
N LEU A 162 4.04 -1.26 15.38
CA LEU A 162 2.62 -1.55 15.08
C LEU A 162 1.70 -1.02 16.17
N GLN A 163 2.09 0.08 16.83
CA GLN A 163 1.30 0.64 17.92
C GLN A 163 -0.10 1.02 17.44
N ARG A 164 -1.14 0.54 18.15
CA ARG A 164 -2.56 0.77 17.80
C ARG A 164 -2.96 0.30 16.39
N ALA A 165 -2.16 -0.54 15.73
CA ALA A 165 -2.51 -1.12 14.45
C ALA A 165 -3.69 -2.10 14.57
N ILE A 166 -4.53 -2.18 13.55
CA ILE A 166 -5.65 -3.13 13.48
C ILE A 166 -5.29 -4.28 12.54
N LEU A 167 -5.08 -5.47 13.11
CA LEU A 167 -4.65 -6.69 12.43
C LEU A 167 -5.70 -7.80 12.51
N THR A 168 -6.96 -7.47 12.81
CA THR A 168 -8.03 -8.47 12.93
C THR A 168 -8.20 -9.30 11.68
N ARG A 169 -8.37 -10.61 11.82
CA ARG A 169 -8.49 -11.58 10.72
C ARG A 169 -7.30 -11.62 9.76
N SER A 170 -6.14 -11.12 10.18
CA SER A 170 -4.92 -11.12 9.36
C SER A 170 -4.06 -12.34 9.67
N ASP A 171 -3.38 -12.85 8.66
CA ASP A 171 -2.47 -13.97 8.80
C ASP A 171 -1.03 -13.47 8.91
N LEU A 172 -0.42 -13.59 10.10
CA LEU A 172 0.99 -13.27 10.34
C LEU A 172 1.82 -14.56 10.52
N SER A 173 1.37 -15.69 9.96
CA SER A 173 2.09 -16.96 10.06
C SER A 173 3.51 -16.81 9.56
N ARG A 174 4.48 -17.25 10.37
CA ARG A 174 5.91 -17.22 10.06
C ARG A 174 6.50 -15.81 9.82
N ALA A 175 5.81 -14.74 10.20
CA ALA A 175 6.42 -13.41 10.17
C ALA A 175 7.57 -13.31 11.19
N ASP A 176 8.70 -12.68 10.82
CA ASP A 176 9.77 -12.36 11.77
C ASP A 176 9.39 -11.08 12.52
N ILE A 177 9.01 -11.24 13.79
CA ILE A 177 8.54 -10.16 14.66
C ILE A 177 9.58 -9.75 15.71
N TYR A 178 10.86 -10.13 15.54
CA TYR A 178 11.89 -9.80 16.52
C TYR A 178 11.99 -8.28 16.76
N GLY A 179 11.81 -7.85 18.00
CA GLY A 179 11.82 -6.42 18.35
C GLY A 179 10.63 -5.62 17.81
N ALA A 180 9.59 -6.25 17.23
CA ALA A 180 8.38 -5.54 16.82
C ALA A 180 7.60 -5.03 18.05
N ASP A 181 6.98 -3.85 17.95
CA ASP A 181 6.17 -3.25 19.01
C ASP A 181 4.67 -3.32 18.67
N PHE A 182 3.92 -4.16 19.38
CA PHE A 182 2.48 -4.35 19.22
C PHE A 182 1.66 -3.62 20.29
N THR A 183 2.19 -2.58 20.93
CA THR A 183 1.51 -1.89 22.03
C THR A 183 0.13 -1.38 21.59
N ASN A 184 -0.92 -1.87 22.24
CA ASN A 184 -2.33 -1.59 21.91
C ASN A 184 -2.77 -2.02 20.49
N ALA A 185 -2.01 -2.88 19.81
CA ALA A 185 -2.44 -3.46 18.55
C ALA A 185 -3.60 -4.43 18.74
N LEU A 186 -4.55 -4.43 17.82
CA LEU A 186 -5.67 -5.36 17.84
C LEU A 186 -5.35 -6.57 16.96
N VAL A 187 -5.02 -7.69 17.60
CA VAL A 187 -4.66 -8.96 16.95
C VAL A 187 -5.61 -10.05 17.41
N ASP A 188 -5.96 -10.97 16.51
CA ASP A 188 -6.79 -12.13 16.86
C ASP A 188 -6.07 -13.02 17.87
N LYS A 189 -6.84 -13.58 18.83
CA LYS A 189 -6.24 -14.32 19.96
C LYS A 189 -5.41 -15.53 19.53
N THR A 190 -5.86 -16.24 18.51
CA THR A 190 -5.14 -17.38 17.92
C THR A 190 -3.80 -16.97 17.36
N GLN A 191 -3.77 -15.85 16.63
CA GLN A 191 -2.55 -15.30 16.05
C GLN A 191 -1.59 -14.78 17.12
N GLN A 192 -2.10 -14.07 18.13
CA GLN A 192 -1.32 -13.65 19.29
C GLN A 192 -0.65 -14.84 19.98
N MET A 193 -1.41 -15.92 20.25
CA MET A 193 -0.86 -17.13 20.87
C MET A 193 0.24 -17.79 20.03
N ALA A 194 0.06 -17.86 18.70
CA ALA A 194 1.05 -18.41 17.79
C ALA A 194 2.35 -17.57 17.76
N MET A 195 2.21 -16.24 17.72
CA MET A 195 3.35 -15.31 17.76
C MET A 195 4.07 -15.33 19.10
N CYS A 196 3.35 -15.42 20.23
CA CYS A 196 3.95 -15.50 21.57
C CYS A 196 4.87 -16.71 21.77
N LYS A 197 4.78 -17.74 20.92
CA LYS A 197 5.70 -18.88 20.94
C LYS A 197 7.13 -18.50 20.53
N TYR A 198 7.27 -17.53 19.62
CA TYR A 198 8.55 -17.14 19.00
C TYR A 198 8.89 -15.65 19.22
N ALA A 199 8.00 -14.87 19.84
CA ALA A 199 8.19 -13.46 20.13
C ALA A 199 9.40 -13.26 21.08
N ASP A 200 10.32 -12.41 20.65
CA ASP A 200 11.56 -12.07 21.37
C ASP A 200 12.07 -10.70 20.90
N GLY A 201 13.01 -10.13 21.64
CA GLY A 201 13.65 -8.86 21.33
C GLY A 201 12.96 -7.63 21.91
N VAL A 202 13.67 -6.52 21.84
CA VAL A 202 13.24 -5.20 22.28
C VAL A 202 13.29 -4.27 21.08
N ASN A 203 12.23 -3.52 20.85
CA ASN A 203 12.20 -2.54 19.78
C ASN A 203 13.27 -1.48 19.99
N THR A 204 14.14 -1.28 18.99
CA THR A 204 15.27 -0.35 19.09
C THR A 204 14.85 1.12 19.15
N VAL A 205 13.63 1.45 18.71
CA VAL A 205 13.09 2.82 18.66
C VAL A 205 12.25 3.11 19.91
N THR A 206 11.30 2.23 20.23
CA THR A 206 10.37 2.46 21.35
C THR A 206 10.89 1.94 22.69
N GLY A 207 11.90 1.06 22.69
CA GLY A 207 12.44 0.42 23.88
C GLY A 207 11.49 -0.60 24.53
N VAL A 208 10.40 -0.96 23.85
CA VAL A 208 9.40 -1.89 24.37
C VAL A 208 9.76 -3.32 23.98
N ASP A 209 9.66 -4.23 24.95
CA ASP A 209 9.80 -5.67 24.73
C ASP A 209 8.63 -6.22 23.90
N THR A 210 8.95 -7.02 22.86
CA THR A 210 7.95 -7.54 21.92
C THR A 210 6.91 -8.42 22.62
N ARG A 211 7.31 -9.29 23.55
CA ARG A 211 6.39 -10.19 24.28
C ARG A 211 5.44 -9.37 25.17
N LYS A 212 5.97 -8.35 25.84
CA LYS A 212 5.20 -7.44 26.68
C LYS A 212 4.19 -6.65 25.85
N SER A 213 4.60 -6.12 24.70
CA SER A 213 3.73 -5.36 23.79
C SER A 213 2.59 -6.20 23.24
N LEU A 214 2.86 -7.48 22.92
CA LEU A 214 1.87 -8.47 22.49
C LEU A 214 0.94 -8.92 23.61
N ALA A 215 1.16 -8.47 24.85
CA ALA A 215 0.49 -8.99 26.04
C ALA A 215 0.55 -10.53 26.07
N CYS A 216 1.71 -11.09 25.70
CA CYS A 216 2.00 -12.47 25.99
C CYS A 216 1.92 -12.59 27.52
N GLY A 217 0.83 -13.19 28.01
CA GLY A 217 0.69 -13.62 29.39
C GLY A 217 -0.71 -14.10 29.71
N SER A 218 -0.83 -14.93 30.74
CA SER A 218 -2.11 -15.25 31.38
C SER A 218 -2.05 -14.81 32.83
N SER A 219 -3.04 -14.04 33.30
CA SER A 219 -3.24 -13.77 34.73
C SER A 219 -3.95 -14.92 35.48
N ARG A 220 -4.25 -16.04 34.80
CA ARG A 220 -4.97 -17.19 35.39
C ARG A 220 -4.03 -18.31 35.84
N ARG A 221 -4.54 -19.12 36.78
CA ARG A 221 -3.95 -20.19 37.63
C ARG A 221 -2.95 -21.20 37.01
N PHE A 222 -2.59 -21.09 35.72
CA PHE A 222 -1.56 -21.88 35.04
C PHE A 222 -0.67 -20.99 34.17
N LYS A 223 -0.30 -19.82 34.70
CA LYS A 223 0.54 -18.81 34.04
C LYS A 223 1.81 -19.47 33.47
N ALA A 224 2.58 -20.17 34.29
CA ALA A 224 3.84 -20.84 33.93
C ALA A 224 3.76 -21.90 32.81
N ALA A 225 2.58 -22.43 32.49
CA ALA A 225 2.41 -23.48 31.47
C ALA A 225 1.85 -22.95 30.14
N ALA A 226 1.47 -21.67 30.08
CA ALA A 226 0.92 -21.09 28.88
C ALA A 226 2.05 -20.62 27.95
N PRO A 227 2.04 -20.95 26.64
CA PRO A 227 2.95 -20.37 25.64
C PRO A 227 2.92 -18.83 25.62
N SER A 228 1.82 -18.28 26.16
CA SER A 228 1.66 -16.85 26.34
C SER A 228 2.42 -16.29 27.54
N ASP A 229 2.82 -17.00 28.59
CA ASP A 229 3.50 -16.35 29.75
C ASP A 229 4.80 -15.60 29.34
N PRO A 230 5.05 -14.35 29.81
CA PRO A 230 6.33 -13.67 29.55
C PRO A 230 7.53 -14.54 29.94
N GLU A 231 7.39 -15.34 30.99
CA GLU A 231 8.38 -16.29 31.52
C GLU A 231 7.99 -17.76 31.20
N GLY A 232 6.97 -17.97 30.35
CA GLY A 232 6.48 -19.29 29.96
C GLY A 232 7.45 -20.07 29.10
N PRO A 233 7.23 -21.39 28.93
CA PRO A 233 8.10 -22.26 28.14
C PRO A 233 8.20 -21.73 26.71
N GLN A 234 9.34 -21.11 26.43
CA GLN A 234 9.74 -20.77 25.07
C GLN A 234 10.05 -22.07 24.34
N VAL A 235 9.88 -22.08 23.03
CA VAL A 235 10.66 -23.03 22.24
C VAL A 235 12.14 -22.86 22.55
N SER A 236 12.88 -23.97 22.49
CA SER A 236 14.32 -23.96 22.70
C SER A 236 14.99 -22.91 21.80
N GLU A 237 16.09 -22.32 22.26
CA GLU A 237 16.85 -21.36 21.45
C GLU A 237 17.24 -21.94 20.08
N SER A 238 17.47 -23.26 19.99
CA SER A 238 17.67 -23.97 18.72
C SER A 238 16.44 -23.97 17.80
N GLU A 239 15.23 -24.13 18.34
CA GLU A 239 14.00 -24.06 17.57
C GLU A 239 13.66 -22.64 17.14
N LYS A 240 13.92 -21.64 18.01
CA LYS A 240 13.84 -20.22 17.62
C LYS A 240 14.82 -19.90 16.51
N ALA A 241 16.07 -20.36 16.64
CA ALA A 241 17.09 -20.19 15.61
C ALA A 241 16.69 -20.86 14.29
N ALA A 242 16.11 -22.07 14.35
CA ALA A 242 15.60 -22.78 13.17
C ALA A 242 14.42 -22.04 12.52
N PHE A 243 13.46 -21.55 13.30
CA PHE A 243 12.36 -20.71 12.81
C PHE A 243 12.90 -19.44 12.14
N ASN A 244 13.77 -18.71 12.83
CA ASN A 244 14.39 -17.49 12.33
C ASN A 244 15.27 -17.75 11.08
N ALA A 245 15.89 -18.93 10.96
CA ALA A 245 16.61 -19.33 9.77
C ALA A 245 15.67 -19.67 8.60
N SER A 246 14.51 -20.27 8.90
CA SER A 246 13.50 -20.60 7.88
C SER A 246 12.79 -19.36 7.30
N THR A 247 12.73 -18.27 8.07
CA THR A 247 12.14 -16.98 7.67
C THR A 247 13.15 -16.01 7.05
N ALA A 248 14.43 -16.40 6.94
CA ALA A 248 15.54 -15.56 6.52
C ALA A 248 15.55 -15.14 5.04
N VAL A 249 14.41 -15.21 4.33
CA VAL A 249 14.28 -14.78 2.93
C VAL A 249 14.68 -13.31 2.73
N TYR A 250 14.66 -12.49 3.80
CA TYR A 250 15.04 -11.06 3.80
C TYR A 250 16.35 -10.73 4.52
N ARG A 251 17.21 -11.72 4.81
CA ARG A 251 18.52 -11.48 5.48
C ARG A 251 19.66 -11.09 4.53
N GLN A 252 19.40 -10.92 3.23
CA GLN A 252 20.40 -10.51 2.24
C GLN A 252 20.25 -9.04 1.88
#